data_AF-A0A836SP61-F1
#
_entry.id   AF-A0A836SP61-F1
#
_cell.length_a   1.000
_cell.length_b   1.000
_cell.length_c   1.000
_cell.angle_alpha   90.00
_cell.angle_beta   90.00
_cell.angle_gamma   90.00
#
_symmetry.space_group_name_H-M   'P 1'
#
loop_
_entity.id
_entity.type
_entity.pdbx_description
1 polymer ?
#
loop_
_entity_poly.entity_id
_entity_poly.type
_entity_poly.pdbx_seq_one_letter_code
_entity_poly.pdbx_strand_id
1 'polypeptide(L)'
;MFLDRKEQLVALALAVTLLVGSGVSLYRKGRRPTELEVVEAVRPPPAKVEVNAATEEELEALPYIGPKLARRIISYRRRNGP
;
A
#
# COMPACT_ATOMS: atom_id res chain seq x y z
N MET A 1 13.92 37.26 -46.89
CA MET A 1 13.64 35.91 -47.44
C MET A 1 12.17 35.64 -47.14
N PHE A 2 11.28 35.99 -48.06
CA PHE A 2 9.85 35.81 -47.87
C PHE A 2 9.50 34.37 -48.25
N LEU A 3 8.90 33.62 -47.32
CA LEU A 3 8.48 32.25 -47.58
C LEU A 3 7.37 32.25 -48.64
N ASP A 4 7.50 31.37 -49.63
CA ASP A 4 6.48 31.19 -50.66
C ASP A 4 5.20 30.61 -50.03
N ARG A 5 4.04 30.77 -50.69
CA ARG A 5 2.74 30.30 -50.19
C ARG A 5 2.76 28.79 -49.90
N LYS A 6 3.52 28.01 -50.67
CA LYS A 6 3.70 26.57 -50.42
C LYS A 6 4.48 26.30 -49.13
N GLU A 7 5.53 27.07 -48.87
CA GLU A 7 6.36 26.93 -47.66
C GLU A 7 5.59 27.38 -46.41
N GLN A 8 4.76 28.41 -46.53
CA GLN A 8 3.85 28.84 -45.45
C GLN A 8 2.84 27.76 -45.07
N LEU A 9 2.27 27.05 -46.05
CA LEU A 9 1.34 25.94 -45.79
C LEU A 9 2.05 24.75 -45.12
N VAL A 10 3.27 24.42 -45.53
CA VAL A 10 4.07 23.38 -44.89
C VAL A 10 4.42 23.77 -43.44
N ALA A 11 4.85 25.01 -43.21
CA ALA A 11 5.14 25.51 -41.87
C ALA A 11 3.90 25.50 -40.96
N LEU A 12 2.74 25.89 -41.49
CA LEU A 12 1.47 25.84 -40.76
C LEU A 12 1.09 24.39 -40.39
N ALA A 13 1.19 23.46 -41.34
CA ALA A 13 0.86 22.05 -41.09
C ALA A 13 1.77 21.43 -40.01
N LEU A 14 3.06 21.75 -40.03
CA LEU A 14 4.00 21.31 -38.99
C LEU A 14 3.67 21.92 -37.63
N ALA A 15 3.35 23.22 -37.58
CA ALA A 15 2.96 23.89 -36.34
C ALA A 15 1.68 23.30 -35.74
N VAL A 16 0.67 23.03 -36.56
CA VAL A 16 -0.59 22.39 -36.13
C VAL A 16 -0.32 20.98 -35.60
N THR A 17 0.50 20.19 -36.31
CA THR A 17 0.85 18.83 -35.88
C THR A 17 1.56 18.85 -34.52
N LEU A 18 2.48 19.80 -34.32
CA LEU A 18 3.20 19.98 -33.07
C LEU A 18 2.24 20.39 -31.93
N LEU A 19 1.33 21.33 -32.19
CA LEU A 19 0.35 21.81 -31.21
C LEU A 19 -0.62 20.71 -30.78
N VAL A 20 -1.13 19.91 -31.74
CA VAL A 20 -2.02 18.77 -31.45
C VAL A 20 -1.27 17.69 -30.65
N GLY A 21 -0.04 17.35 -31.04
CA GLY A 21 0.80 16.40 -30.32
C GLY A 21 1.08 16.82 -28.88
N SER A 22 1.46 18.09 -28.67
CA SER A 22 1.69 18.66 -27.34
C SER A 22 0.42 18.70 -26.50
N GLY A 23 -0.72 19.07 -27.09
CA GLY A 23 -2.03 19.08 -26.39
C GLY A 23 -2.44 17.70 -25.89
N VAL A 24 -2.29 16.65 -26.72
CA VAL A 24 -2.59 15.26 -26.35
C VAL A 24 -1.63 14.77 -25.25
N SER A 25 -0.34 15.11 -25.34
CA SER A 25 0.66 14.73 -24.34
C SER A 25 0.38 15.34 -22.97
N LEU A 26 0.03 16.64 -22.94
CA LEU A 26 -0.33 17.33 -21.71
C LEU A 26 -1.64 16.79 -21.10
N TYR A 27 -2.63 16.46 -21.93
CA TYR A 27 -3.89 15.88 -21.47
C TYR A 27 -3.71 14.49 -20.83
N ARG A 28 -2.81 13.65 -21.35
CA ARG A 28 -2.55 12.31 -20.80
C ARG A 28 -1.79 12.34 -19.48
N LYS A 29 -0.91 13.32 -19.26
CA LYS A 29 -0.04 13.41 -18.07
C LYS A 29 -0.82 13.69 -16.77
N GLY A 30 -2.03 14.25 -16.86
CA GLY A 30 -2.87 14.59 -15.70
C GLY A 30 -3.63 13.43 -15.05
N ARG A 31 -3.71 12.25 -15.68
CA ARG A 31 -4.35 11.06 -15.10
C ARG A 31 -3.30 10.12 -14.50
N ARG A 32 -2.60 10.56 -13.46
CA ARG A 32 -2.08 9.58 -12.50
C ARG A 32 -3.31 9.08 -11.74
N PRO A 33 -3.72 7.80 -11.85
CA PRO A 33 -4.61 7.25 -10.86
C PRO A 33 -3.93 7.51 -9.52
N THR A 34 -4.62 8.13 -8.57
CA THR A 34 -4.16 8.14 -7.20
C THR A 34 -4.09 6.68 -6.78
N GLU A 35 -2.90 6.09 -6.90
CA GLU A 35 -2.60 4.77 -6.37
C GLU A 35 -2.77 4.94 -4.88
N LEU A 36 -3.93 4.47 -4.39
CA LEU A 36 -4.23 4.45 -2.98
C LEU A 36 -3.11 3.63 -2.34
N GLU A 37 -2.14 4.32 -1.73
CA GLU A 37 -1.21 3.68 -0.84
C GLU A 37 -2.05 3.00 0.23
N VAL A 38 -2.16 1.67 0.13
CA VAL A 38 -2.62 0.86 1.22
C VAL A 38 -1.54 1.01 2.27
N VAL A 39 -1.67 2.02 3.12
CA VAL A 39 -0.92 2.15 4.35
C VAL A 39 -1.24 0.89 5.13
N GLU A 40 -0.36 -0.10 5.02
CA GLU A 40 -0.43 -1.31 5.81
C GLU A 40 -0.42 -0.85 7.25
N ALA A 41 -1.56 -1.04 7.92
CA ALA A 41 -1.70 -0.63 9.31
C ALA A 41 -0.59 -1.34 10.09
N VAL A 42 0.41 -0.58 10.52
CA VAL A 42 1.51 -1.08 11.35
C VAL A 42 0.87 -1.56 12.63
N ARG A 43 0.53 -2.86 12.68
CA ARG A 43 0.08 -3.48 13.91
C ARG A 43 1.30 -3.50 14.83
N PRO A 44 1.21 -2.93 16.04
CA PRO A 44 2.30 -3.07 16.99
C PRO A 44 2.61 -4.57 17.14
N PRO A 45 3.89 -4.95 17.23
CA PRO A 45 4.24 -6.34 17.47
C PRO A 45 3.45 -6.83 18.69
N PRO A 46 2.91 -8.07 18.66
CA PRO A 46 2.15 -8.59 19.79
C PRO A 46 2.99 -8.45 21.06
N ALA A 47 2.36 -7.95 22.13
CA ALA A 47 3.02 -7.82 23.42
C ALA A 47 3.64 -9.17 23.79
N LYS A 48 4.93 -9.16 24.16
CA LYS A 48 5.61 -10.37 24.60
C LYS A 48 5.02 -10.77 25.96
N VAL A 49 4.44 -11.96 26.01
CA VAL A 49 3.86 -12.54 27.21
C VAL A 49 4.80 -13.62 27.75
N GLU A 50 5.10 -13.58 29.05
CA GLU A 50 5.90 -14.60 29.70
C GLU A 50 5.05 -15.85 29.94
N VAL A 51 5.20 -16.87 29.09
CA VAL A 51 4.34 -18.07 29.06
C VAL A 51 4.24 -18.78 30.42
N ASN A 52 5.28 -18.72 31.23
CA ASN A 52 5.37 -19.44 32.51
C ASN A 52 4.74 -18.68 33.68
N ALA A 53 4.57 -17.36 33.53
CA ALA A 53 4.00 -16.49 34.55
C ALA A 53 2.60 -15.98 34.17
N ALA A 54 2.29 -15.91 32.88
CA ALA A 54 1.07 -15.30 32.36
C ALA A 54 -0.22 -15.92 32.95
N THR A 55 -1.20 -15.06 33.14
CA THR A 55 -2.59 -15.38 33.49
C THR A 55 -3.34 -16.00 32.30
N GLU A 56 -4.50 -16.59 32.55
CA GLU A 56 -5.33 -17.15 31.48
C GLU A 56 -5.79 -16.04 30.52
N GLU A 57 -6.19 -14.89 31.07
CA GLU A 57 -6.65 -13.70 30.35
C GLU A 57 -5.54 -13.08 29.48
N GLU A 58 -4.30 -13.01 30.00
CA GLU A 58 -3.15 -12.52 29.23
C GLU A 58 -2.79 -13.44 28.06
N LEU A 59 -2.96 -14.76 28.24
CA LEU A 59 -2.76 -15.72 27.16
C LEU A 59 -3.90 -15.62 26.12
N GLU A 60 -5.15 -15.45 26.55
CA GLU A 60 -6.31 -15.27 25.67
C GLU A 60 -6.24 -13.99 24.82
N ALA A 61 -5.57 -12.95 25.31
CA ALA A 61 -5.37 -11.72 24.55
C ALA A 61 -4.42 -11.89 23.34
N LEU A 62 -3.69 -13.00 23.26
CA LEU A 62 -2.77 -13.27 22.16
C LEU A 62 -3.52 -13.70 20.89
N PRO A 63 -3.04 -13.26 19.71
CA PRO A 63 -3.59 -13.74 18.44
C PRO A 63 -3.62 -15.27 18.38
N TYR A 64 -4.76 -15.82 17.97
CA TYR A 64 -5.00 -17.26 17.80
C TYR A 64 -5.08 -18.08 19.10
N ILE A 65 -4.99 -17.46 20.28
CA ILE A 65 -5.15 -18.16 21.56
C ILE A 65 -6.53 -17.82 22.14
N GLY A 66 -7.45 -18.77 22.05
CA GLY A 66 -8.75 -18.67 22.74
C GLY A 66 -8.75 -19.33 24.13
N PRO A 67 -9.86 -19.24 24.87
CA PRO A 67 -9.96 -19.70 26.27
C PRO A 67 -9.59 -21.18 26.45
N LYS A 68 -9.98 -22.02 25.49
CA LYS A 68 -9.64 -23.45 25.53
C LYS A 68 -8.13 -23.69 25.42
N LEU A 69 -7.41 -22.90 24.63
CA LEU A 69 -5.97 -23.06 24.45
C LEU A 69 -5.21 -22.48 25.65
N ALA A 70 -5.62 -21.31 26.15
CA ALA A 70 -5.06 -20.71 27.37
C ALA A 70 -5.14 -21.68 28.56
N ARG A 71 -6.30 -22.28 28.82
CA ARG A 71 -6.47 -23.32 29.87
C ARG A 71 -5.55 -24.51 29.71
N ARG A 72 -5.31 -24.94 28.45
CA ARG A 72 -4.41 -26.06 28.16
C ARG A 72 -2.95 -25.73 28.50
N ILE A 73 -2.51 -24.51 28.19
CA ILE A 73 -1.15 -24.03 28.52
C ILE A 73 -0.96 -24.02 30.05
N ILE A 74 -1.89 -23.40 30.79
CA ILE A 74 -1.86 -23.36 32.25
C ILE A 74 -1.86 -24.78 32.85
N SER A 75 -2.72 -25.66 32.34
CA SER A 75 -2.80 -27.06 32.81
C SER A 75 -1.52 -27.84 32.50
N TYR A 76 -0.88 -27.57 31.37
CA TYR A 76 0.37 -28.21 30.99
C TYR A 76 1.50 -27.82 31.95
N ARG A 77 1.69 -26.52 32.21
CA ARG A 77 2.76 -26.07 33.12
C ARG A 77 2.56 -26.51 34.57
N ARG A 78 1.29 -26.62 35.02
CA ARG A 78 0.97 -27.18 36.35
C ARG A 78 1.37 -28.65 36.50
N ARG A 79 1.33 -29.44 35.42
CA ARG A 79 1.65 -30.88 35.45
C ARG A 79 3.11 -31.19 35.17
N ASN A 80 3.79 -30.36 34.37
CA ASN A 80 5.12 -30.67 33.85
C ASN A 80 6.22 -29.72 34.35
N GLY A 81 5.86 -28.72 35.16
CA GLY A 81 6.73 -27.62 35.54
C GLY A 81 6.53 -26.39 34.63
N PRO A 82 6.97 -25.20 35.10
CA PRO A 82 6.99 -23.99 34.29
C PRO A 82 7.94 -24.14 33.10
#